data_AF-A0AAD4C2T4-F1
#
_entry.id   AF-A0AAD4C2T4-F1
#
_cell.length_a   1.000
_cell.length_b   1.000
_cell.length_c   1.000
_cell.angle_alpha   90.00
_cell.angle_beta   90.00
_cell.angle_gamma   90.00
#
_symmetry.space_group_name_H-M   'P 1'
#
loop_
_entity.id
_entity.type
_entity.pdbx_description
1 polymer ?
#
loop_
_entity_poly.entity_id
_entity_poly.type
_entity_poly.pdbx_seq_one_letter_code
_entity_poly.pdbx_strand_id
1 'polypeptide(L)'
;RVLLFYSSSEWRLRGRAIKRLVTMCDNVTDLISEADRQGTLDSGDQLHTRQENCLFKGYQELMRWIPGLRECVLNPNNISELDRITKQLMEGVDAARSDDAAHLKTAIVMWLSQSDPPNPQLVPFDKIGRGLHNDATARPICPVELDWDNVEHRDKIRDWHPEYLITANSWPHFLYKDGKYDPAHPAEGLFQGSLLVK
;
A
#
# COMPACT_ATOMS: atom_id res chain seq x y z
N ARG A 1 -4.20 -18.37 -33.85
CA ARG A 1 -3.77 -17.80 -32.55
C ARG A 1 -3.54 -16.33 -32.79
N VAL A 2 -4.38 -15.45 -32.22
CA VAL A 2 -4.19 -13.99 -32.36
C VAL A 2 -3.09 -13.62 -31.37
N LEU A 3 -1.91 -13.27 -31.88
CA LEU A 3 -0.86 -12.64 -31.08
C LEU A 3 -1.39 -11.28 -30.65
N LEU A 4 -1.72 -11.12 -29.37
CA LEU A 4 -2.08 -9.81 -28.82
C LEU A 4 -0.77 -9.02 -28.65
N PHE A 5 -0.38 -8.31 -29.71
CA PHE A 5 0.70 -7.35 -29.63
C PHE A 5 0.21 -6.13 -28.83
N TYR A 6 0.54 -6.11 -27.55
CA TYR A 6 0.24 -4.99 -26.68
C TYR A 6 1.15 -3.80 -26.98
N SER A 7 0.54 -2.63 -27.16
CA SER A 7 1.27 -1.38 -27.30
C SER A 7 1.88 -0.92 -25.97
N SER A 8 2.84 0.01 -26.03
CA SER A 8 3.49 0.61 -24.85
C SER A 8 2.49 1.20 -23.84
N SER A 9 1.42 1.85 -24.30
CA SER A 9 0.37 2.40 -23.44
C SER A 9 -0.48 1.31 -22.78
N GLU A 10 -0.63 0.15 -23.42
CA GLU A 10 -1.46 -0.94 -22.92
C GLU A 10 -0.79 -1.69 -21.75
N TRP A 11 0.54 -1.90 -21.80
CA TRP A 11 1.29 -2.47 -20.68
C TRP A 11 1.18 -1.62 -19.42
N ARG A 12 1.36 -0.30 -19.55
CA ARG A 12 1.15 0.65 -18.45
C ARG A 12 -0.26 0.58 -17.89
N LEU A 13 -1.28 0.54 -18.74
CA LEU A 13 -2.67 0.45 -18.32
C LEU A 13 -2.94 -0.83 -17.52
N ARG A 14 -2.44 -1.97 -17.98
CA ARG A 14 -2.59 -3.27 -17.28
C ARG A 14 -1.85 -3.28 -15.94
N GLY A 15 -0.68 -2.62 -15.88
CA GLY A 15 0.10 -2.44 -14.65
C GLY A 15 -0.70 -1.84 -13.50
N ARG A 16 -1.62 -0.91 -13.79
CA ARG A 16 -2.46 -0.24 -12.77
C ARG A 16 -3.33 -1.19 -11.94
N ALA A 17 -3.62 -2.39 -12.43
CA ALA A 17 -4.48 -3.36 -11.76
C ALA A 17 -3.71 -4.41 -10.94
N ILE A 18 -2.40 -4.56 -11.16
CA ILE A 18 -1.58 -5.63 -10.56
C ILE A 18 -1.69 -5.61 -9.03
N LYS A 19 -1.62 -4.43 -8.41
CA LYS A 19 -1.68 -4.31 -6.95
C LYS A 19 -2.99 -4.73 -6.31
N ARG A 20 -4.07 -4.82 -7.11
CA ARG A 20 -5.40 -5.20 -6.65
C ARG A 20 -5.77 -6.63 -7.01
N LEU A 21 -5.25 -7.14 -8.12
CA LEU A 21 -5.67 -8.42 -8.69
C LEU A 21 -4.61 -9.52 -8.64
N VAL A 22 -3.34 -9.17 -8.44
CA VAL A 22 -2.21 -10.12 -8.55
C VAL A 22 -1.45 -10.21 -7.23
N THR A 23 -0.90 -9.10 -6.75
CA THR A 23 -0.14 -9.05 -5.48
C THR A 23 -0.18 -7.65 -4.90
N MET A 24 -0.39 -7.54 -3.58
CA MET A 24 -0.39 -6.25 -2.89
C MET A 24 1.00 -5.62 -2.80
N CYS A 25 2.05 -6.42 -2.63
CA CYS A 25 3.36 -5.92 -2.17
C CYS A 25 4.49 -6.21 -3.16
N ASP A 26 4.43 -7.32 -3.89
CA ASP A 26 5.59 -7.82 -4.64
C ASP A 26 5.79 -7.10 -5.99
N ASN A 27 7.04 -7.07 -6.47
CA ASN A 27 7.40 -6.53 -7.78
C ASN A 27 7.19 -7.60 -8.86
N VAL A 28 6.76 -7.20 -10.06
CA VAL A 28 6.65 -8.08 -11.22
C VAL A 28 7.96 -8.83 -11.51
N THR A 29 9.11 -8.17 -11.38
CA THR A 29 10.42 -8.80 -11.56
C THR A 29 10.66 -9.92 -10.54
N ASP A 30 10.26 -9.74 -9.29
CA ASP A 30 10.42 -10.76 -8.24
C ASP A 30 9.53 -11.97 -8.54
N LEU A 31 8.30 -11.74 -9.02
CA LEU A 31 7.39 -12.81 -9.44
C LEU A 31 7.99 -13.64 -10.59
N ILE A 32 8.52 -12.98 -11.62
CA ILE A 32 9.14 -13.65 -12.77
C ILE A 32 10.40 -14.40 -12.34
N SER A 33 11.25 -13.76 -11.53
CA SER A 33 12.51 -14.36 -11.06
C SER A 33 12.27 -15.60 -10.20
N GLU A 34 11.24 -15.59 -9.36
CA GLU A 34 10.87 -16.78 -8.58
C GLU A 34 10.36 -17.91 -9.47
N ALA A 35 9.59 -17.60 -10.51
CA ALA A 35 9.12 -18.61 -11.47
C ALA A 35 10.27 -19.22 -12.27
N ASP A 36 11.22 -18.40 -12.72
CA ASP A 36 12.43 -18.86 -13.41
C ASP A 36 13.27 -19.75 -12.48
N ARG A 37 13.46 -19.34 -11.22
CA ARG A 37 14.15 -20.12 -10.20
C ARG A 37 13.50 -21.50 -10.04
N GLN A 38 12.17 -21.56 -9.85
CA GLN A 38 11.45 -22.84 -9.72
C GLN A 38 11.50 -23.69 -11.00
N GLY A 39 11.53 -23.08 -12.18
CA GLY A 39 11.67 -23.80 -13.45
C GLY A 39 13.06 -24.42 -13.67
N THR A 40 14.09 -23.89 -13.00
CA THR A 40 15.47 -24.43 -13.05
C THR A 40 15.78 -25.49 -12.01
N LEU A 41 14.91 -25.68 -11.01
CA LEU A 41 15.09 -26.69 -9.97
C LEU A 41 14.57 -28.05 -10.48
N ASP A 42 15.39 -29.10 -10.36
CA ASP A 42 14.92 -30.47 -10.56
C ASP A 42 13.77 -30.75 -9.59
N SER A 43 12.68 -31.35 -10.08
CA SER A 43 11.36 -31.47 -9.42
C SER A 43 11.34 -32.34 -8.14
N GLY A 44 12.48 -32.56 -7.48
CA GLY A 44 12.60 -33.30 -6.24
C GLY A 44 12.34 -32.41 -5.03
N ASP A 45 11.11 -32.50 -4.49
CA ASP A 45 10.71 -32.28 -3.09
C ASP A 45 11.41 -31.15 -2.29
N GLN A 46 11.74 -30.04 -2.95
CA GLN A 46 12.27 -28.87 -2.25
C GLN A 46 11.14 -28.13 -1.53
N LEU A 47 11.28 -28.03 -0.21
CA LEU A 47 10.39 -27.23 0.61
C LEU A 47 10.63 -25.74 0.32
N HIS A 48 9.68 -25.11 -0.36
CA HIS A 48 9.66 -23.66 -0.55
C HIS A 48 9.18 -22.95 0.72
N THR A 49 9.83 -21.83 1.04
CA THR A 49 9.40 -20.92 2.10
C THR A 49 8.02 -20.32 1.79
N ARG A 50 7.37 -19.75 2.82
CA ARG A 50 6.10 -19.04 2.63
C ARG A 50 6.21 -17.90 1.61
N GLN A 51 7.32 -17.16 1.61
CA GLN A 51 7.51 -16.03 0.71
C GLN A 51 7.67 -16.48 -0.74
N GLU A 52 8.48 -17.50 -1.00
CA GLU A 52 8.65 -18.09 -2.33
C GLU A 52 7.31 -18.62 -2.88
N ASN A 53 6.53 -19.31 -2.04
CA ASN A 53 5.19 -19.76 -2.43
C ASN A 53 4.23 -18.60 -2.74
N CYS A 54 4.31 -17.49 -2.00
CA CYS A 54 3.52 -16.29 -2.29
C CYS A 54 3.92 -15.65 -3.62
N LEU A 55 5.23 -15.50 -3.88
CA LEU A 55 5.75 -14.96 -5.13
C LEU A 55 5.35 -15.83 -6.33
N PHE A 56 5.46 -17.15 -6.22
CA PHE A 56 5.05 -18.06 -7.29
C PHE A 56 3.54 -18.02 -7.56
N LYS A 57 2.71 -17.95 -6.52
CA LYS A 57 1.25 -17.72 -6.68
C LYS A 57 0.97 -16.38 -7.36
N GLY A 58 1.69 -15.32 -6.97
CA GLY A 58 1.59 -14.02 -7.62
C GLY A 58 1.97 -14.09 -9.11
N TYR A 59 3.02 -14.85 -9.47
CA TYR A 59 3.36 -15.10 -10.86
C TYR A 59 2.24 -15.83 -11.62
N GLN A 60 1.63 -16.86 -11.01
CA GLN A 60 0.51 -17.58 -11.62
C GLN A 60 -0.68 -16.66 -11.91
N GLU A 61 -1.06 -15.80 -10.95
CA GLU A 61 -2.11 -14.81 -11.14
C GLU A 61 -1.71 -13.72 -12.16
N LEU A 62 -0.44 -13.32 -12.19
CA LEU A 62 0.08 -12.38 -13.19
C LEU A 62 -0.11 -12.93 -14.62
N MET A 63 0.26 -14.19 -14.83
CA MET A 63 0.11 -14.87 -16.13
C MET A 63 -1.35 -15.09 -16.51
N ARG A 64 -2.25 -15.26 -15.53
CA ARG A 64 -3.70 -15.34 -15.74
C ARG A 64 -4.27 -13.99 -16.16
N TRP A 65 -3.85 -12.91 -15.51
CA TRP A 65 -4.37 -11.56 -15.75
C TRP A 65 -3.80 -10.90 -17.01
N ILE A 66 -2.55 -11.21 -17.35
CA ILE A 66 -1.86 -10.67 -18.52
C ILE A 66 -1.31 -11.81 -19.39
N PRO A 67 -2.18 -12.56 -20.10
CA PRO A 67 -1.74 -13.75 -20.86
C PRO A 67 -0.66 -13.47 -21.90
N GLY A 68 -0.67 -12.28 -22.52
CA GLY A 68 0.35 -11.89 -23.51
C GLY A 68 1.75 -11.69 -22.93
N LEU A 69 1.89 -11.57 -21.60
CA LEU A 69 3.20 -11.54 -20.95
C LEU A 69 3.91 -12.89 -21.02
N ARG A 70 3.15 -14.00 -21.09
CA ARG A 70 3.69 -15.36 -21.11
C ARG A 70 4.65 -15.59 -22.29
N GLU A 71 4.28 -15.12 -23.48
CA GLU A 71 5.10 -15.27 -24.68
C GLU A 71 6.39 -14.45 -24.58
N CYS A 72 6.35 -13.30 -23.89
CA CYS A 72 7.53 -12.48 -23.64
C CYS A 72 8.49 -13.15 -22.64
N VAL A 73 7.95 -13.73 -21.55
CA VAL A 73 8.74 -14.41 -20.51
C VAL A 73 9.40 -15.68 -21.06
N LEU A 74 8.69 -16.47 -21.88
CA LEU A 74 9.20 -17.73 -22.41
C LEU A 74 10.19 -17.57 -23.58
N ASN A 75 10.42 -16.35 -24.08
CA ASN A 75 11.31 -16.11 -25.22
C ASN A 75 12.70 -15.66 -24.73
N PRO A 76 13.72 -16.55 -24.72
CA PRO A 76 15.05 -16.24 -24.19
C PRO A 76 15.80 -15.17 -24.99
N ASN A 77 15.39 -14.90 -26.23
CA ASN A 77 16.00 -13.87 -27.07
C ASN A 77 15.45 -12.46 -26.79
N ASN A 78 14.53 -12.30 -25.83
CA ASN A 78 13.73 -11.10 -25.66
C ASN A 78 13.99 -10.36 -24.34
N ILE A 79 15.15 -10.54 -23.72
CA ILE A 79 15.48 -9.98 -22.39
C ILE A 79 15.26 -8.47 -22.35
N SER A 80 15.80 -7.73 -23.32
CA SER A 80 15.64 -6.25 -23.37
C SER A 80 14.18 -5.80 -23.51
N GLU A 81 13.34 -6.59 -24.17
CA GLU A 81 11.92 -6.29 -24.34
C GLU A 81 11.13 -6.67 -23.08
N LEU A 82 11.49 -7.78 -22.43
CA LEU A 82 10.92 -8.18 -21.14
C LEU A 82 11.22 -7.13 -20.05
N ASP A 83 12.44 -6.60 -20.03
CA ASP A 83 12.83 -5.49 -19.16
C ASP A 83 11.98 -4.24 -19.43
N ARG A 84 11.81 -3.90 -20.72
CA ARG A 84 10.97 -2.77 -21.14
C ARG A 84 9.51 -2.95 -20.71
N ILE A 85 8.94 -4.14 -20.90
CA ILE A 85 7.55 -4.46 -20.53
C ILE A 85 7.39 -4.42 -19.00
N THR A 86 8.31 -5.04 -18.26
CA THR A 86 8.28 -5.05 -16.80
C THR A 86 8.35 -3.65 -16.24
N LYS A 87 9.23 -2.80 -16.80
CA LYS A 87 9.29 -1.37 -16.45
C LYS A 87 7.94 -0.67 -16.69
N GLN A 88 7.29 -0.91 -17.83
CA GLN A 88 5.99 -0.31 -18.14
C GLN A 88 4.88 -0.78 -17.20
N LEU A 89 4.87 -2.06 -16.83
CA LEU A 89 3.94 -2.58 -15.83
C LEU A 89 4.16 -1.90 -14.47
N MET A 90 5.41 -1.75 -14.05
CA MET A 90 5.75 -1.09 -12.79
C MET A 90 5.41 0.41 -12.80
N GLU A 91 5.62 1.12 -13.91
CA GLU A 91 5.16 2.51 -14.08
C GLU A 91 3.63 2.62 -13.91
N GLY A 92 2.87 1.63 -14.43
CA GLY A 92 1.43 1.53 -14.21
C GLY A 92 1.06 1.29 -12.75
N VAL A 93 1.75 0.36 -12.09
CA VAL A 93 1.60 0.08 -10.65
C VAL A 93 1.80 1.34 -9.82
N ASP A 94 2.89 2.05 -10.06
CA ASP A 94 3.24 3.27 -9.32
C ASP A 94 2.25 4.40 -9.58
N ALA A 95 1.80 4.56 -10.82
CA ALA A 95 0.78 5.56 -11.17
C ALA A 95 -0.54 5.27 -10.44
N ALA A 96 -1.01 4.02 -10.42
CA ALA A 96 -2.24 3.66 -9.71
C ALA A 96 -2.14 3.93 -8.20
N ARG A 97 -1.00 3.56 -7.58
CA ARG A 97 -0.75 3.82 -6.17
C ARG A 97 -0.70 5.32 -5.86
N SER A 98 -0.06 6.10 -6.74
CA SER A 98 0.02 7.55 -6.61
C SER A 98 -1.37 8.19 -6.66
N ASP A 99 -2.21 7.78 -7.61
CA ASP A 99 -3.57 8.28 -7.76
C ASP A 99 -4.44 7.92 -6.55
N ASP A 100 -4.38 6.67 -6.08
CA ASP A 100 -5.11 6.23 -4.88
C ASP A 100 -4.69 7.04 -3.66
N ALA A 101 -3.38 7.22 -3.44
CA ALA A 101 -2.87 8.00 -2.31
C ALA A 101 -3.24 9.49 -2.43
N ALA A 102 -3.28 10.05 -3.63
CA ALA A 102 -3.70 11.44 -3.85
C ALA A 102 -5.19 11.61 -3.53
N HIS A 103 -6.06 10.75 -4.08
CA HIS A 103 -7.49 10.79 -3.82
C HIS A 103 -7.80 10.58 -2.34
N LEU A 104 -7.15 9.62 -1.67
CA LEU A 104 -7.35 9.36 -0.25
C LEU A 104 -6.96 10.57 0.62
N LYS A 105 -5.84 11.25 0.31
CA LYS A 105 -5.43 12.47 1.03
C LYS A 105 -6.45 13.60 0.94
N THR A 106 -7.13 13.72 -0.20
CA THR A 106 -8.19 14.73 -0.39
C THR A 106 -9.48 14.29 0.32
N ALA A 107 -9.87 13.02 0.17
CA ALA A 107 -11.06 12.46 0.81
C ALA A 107 -11.03 12.56 2.34
N ILE A 108 -9.88 12.24 2.96
CA ILE A 108 -9.71 12.34 4.42
C ILE A 108 -9.96 13.77 4.91
N VAL A 109 -9.46 14.79 4.20
CA VAL A 109 -9.70 16.20 4.57
C VAL A 109 -11.20 16.52 4.53
N MET A 110 -11.90 16.05 3.50
CA MET A 110 -13.35 16.24 3.38
C MET A 110 -14.10 15.53 4.52
N TRP A 111 -13.71 14.30 4.86
CA TRP A 111 -14.33 13.54 5.95
C TRP A 111 -14.10 14.18 7.32
N LEU A 112 -12.88 14.67 7.60
CA LEU A 112 -12.59 15.38 8.85
C LEU A 112 -13.40 16.67 8.97
N SER A 113 -13.58 17.39 7.86
CA SER A 113 -14.34 18.65 7.83
C SER A 113 -15.86 18.47 7.99
N GLN A 114 -16.39 17.24 7.85
CA GLN A 114 -17.81 16.95 8.04
C GLN A 114 -18.19 16.69 9.50
N SER A 115 -17.27 16.14 10.30
CA SER A 115 -17.55 15.76 11.69
C SER A 115 -17.39 16.95 12.63
N ASP A 116 -16.24 17.62 12.58
CA ASP A 116 -15.92 18.81 13.37
C ASP A 116 -14.94 19.68 12.55
N PRO A 117 -15.30 20.92 12.19
CA PRO A 117 -14.46 21.77 11.35
C PRO A 117 -13.07 21.99 11.97
N PRO A 118 -11.99 21.58 11.29
CA PRO A 118 -10.64 21.79 11.80
C PRO A 118 -10.33 23.27 12.01
N ASN A 119 -9.61 23.58 13.09
CA ASN A 119 -9.02 24.90 13.33
C ASN A 119 -7.50 24.73 13.57
N PRO A 120 -6.61 25.23 12.68
CA PRO A 120 -6.91 25.92 11.44
C PRO A 120 -7.59 25.02 10.39
N GLN A 121 -8.30 25.63 9.44
CA GLN A 121 -9.00 24.91 8.38
C GLN A 121 -8.03 24.14 7.48
N LEU A 122 -8.38 22.90 7.14
CA LEU A 122 -7.61 22.07 6.23
C LEU A 122 -7.99 22.36 4.78
N VAL A 123 -6.98 22.56 3.93
CA VAL A 123 -7.18 22.75 2.48
C VAL A 123 -6.98 21.40 1.76
N PRO A 124 -7.98 20.85 1.03
CA PRO A 124 -7.93 19.48 0.50
C PRO A 124 -6.76 19.17 -0.46
N PHE A 125 -6.21 20.17 -1.14
CA PHE A 125 -5.10 20.00 -2.10
C PHE A 125 -3.75 20.50 -1.57
N ASP A 126 -3.70 21.08 -0.37
CA ASP A 126 -2.47 21.56 0.26
C ASP A 126 -2.12 20.70 1.46
N LYS A 127 -0.85 20.27 1.55
CA LYS A 127 -0.33 19.44 2.63
C LYS A 127 0.08 20.25 3.85
N ILE A 128 0.24 21.57 3.71
CA ILE A 128 0.67 22.46 4.79
C ILE A 128 -0.36 22.40 5.93
N GLY A 129 0.14 22.34 7.16
CA GLY A 129 -0.70 22.30 8.36
C GLY A 129 -1.47 20.99 8.56
N ARG A 130 -1.09 19.88 7.92
CA ARG A 130 -1.63 18.54 8.21
C ARG A 130 -0.72 17.75 9.16
N GLY A 131 -1.16 16.55 9.54
CA GLY A 131 -0.43 15.64 10.40
C GLY A 131 -0.45 16.14 11.85
N LEU A 132 0.71 16.16 12.51
CA LEU A 132 0.83 16.53 13.93
C LEU A 132 0.69 18.06 14.20
N HIS A 133 0.68 18.87 13.13
CA HIS A 133 0.54 20.32 13.22
C HIS A 133 -0.92 20.80 13.35
N ASN A 134 -1.89 19.91 13.16
CA ASN A 134 -3.31 20.24 13.25
C ASN A 134 -4.04 19.17 14.05
N ASP A 135 -4.80 19.60 15.05
CA ASP A 135 -5.41 18.70 16.03
C ASP A 135 -6.42 17.74 15.39
N ALA A 136 -7.12 18.17 14.33
CA ALA A 136 -8.08 17.31 13.63
C ALA A 136 -7.41 16.17 12.87
N THR A 137 -6.19 16.37 12.35
CA THR A 137 -5.41 15.30 11.72
C THR A 137 -4.53 14.53 12.70
N ALA A 138 -4.10 15.17 13.78
CA ALA A 138 -3.16 14.61 14.73
C ALA A 138 -3.84 13.64 15.71
N ARG A 139 -5.00 14.00 16.25
CA ARG A 139 -5.78 13.16 17.15
C ARG A 139 -6.02 11.74 16.59
N PRO A 140 -6.49 11.54 15.33
CA PRO A 140 -6.69 10.20 14.79
C PRO A 140 -5.40 9.42 14.56
N ILE A 141 -4.27 10.08 14.27
CA ILE A 141 -2.98 9.40 14.00
C ILE A 141 -2.09 9.27 15.25
N CYS A 142 -2.49 9.87 16.37
CA CYS A 142 -1.80 9.73 17.64
C CYS A 142 -1.80 8.25 18.06
N PRO A 143 -0.67 7.72 18.55
CA PRO A 143 -0.60 6.39 19.15
C PRO A 143 -1.64 6.19 20.25
N VAL A 144 -2.24 5.00 20.34
CA VAL A 144 -3.22 4.65 21.38
C VAL A 144 -2.64 4.69 22.80
N GLU A 145 -1.33 4.63 22.94
CA GLU A 145 -0.61 4.77 24.20
C GLU A 145 -0.45 6.23 24.64
N LEU A 146 -0.72 7.18 23.75
CA LEU A 146 -0.57 8.62 24.01
C LEU A 146 -1.90 9.34 23.89
N ASP A 147 -2.21 10.17 24.88
CA ASP A 147 -3.38 11.06 24.86
C ASP A 147 -3.07 12.38 24.15
N TRP A 148 -3.71 12.65 23.00
CA TRP A 148 -3.56 13.92 22.27
C TRP A 148 -4.26 15.12 22.96
N ASP A 149 -5.30 14.85 23.74
CA ASP A 149 -6.06 15.89 24.43
C ASP A 149 -5.33 16.36 25.71
N ASN A 150 -4.39 15.55 26.22
CA ASN A 150 -3.40 15.99 27.19
C ASN A 150 -2.41 16.99 26.56
N VAL A 151 -2.42 18.23 27.06
CA VAL A 151 -1.57 19.33 26.58
C VAL A 151 -0.09 18.98 26.64
N GLU A 152 0.37 18.35 27.73
CA GLU A 152 1.78 17.99 27.91
C GLU A 152 2.23 16.96 26.87
N HIS A 153 1.40 15.95 26.62
CA HIS A 153 1.68 14.94 25.59
C HIS A 153 1.75 15.59 24.22
N ARG A 154 0.75 16.43 23.88
CA ARG A 154 0.69 17.11 22.59
C ARG A 154 1.91 17.99 22.33
N ASP A 155 2.32 18.77 23.33
CA ASP A 155 3.48 19.66 23.21
C ASP A 155 4.77 18.83 23.06
N LYS A 156 4.95 17.78 23.87
CA LYS A 156 6.11 16.87 23.75
C LYS A 156 6.16 16.12 22.41
N ILE A 157 5.01 15.73 21.84
CA ILE A 157 4.95 15.12 20.50
C ILE A 157 5.39 16.13 19.45
N ARG A 158 4.92 17.39 19.52
CA ARG A 158 5.29 18.45 18.58
C ARG A 158 6.76 18.88 18.69
N ASP A 159 7.31 18.80 19.89
CA ASP A 159 8.71 19.10 20.18
C ASP A 159 9.65 17.91 19.92
N TRP A 160 9.13 16.78 19.42
CA TRP A 160 9.90 15.57 19.12
C TRP A 160 10.62 15.00 20.35
N HIS A 161 9.99 15.07 21.52
CA HIS A 161 10.56 14.53 22.75
C HIS A 161 10.81 13.02 22.62
N PRO A 162 11.99 12.49 23.03
CA PRO A 162 12.34 11.08 22.83
C PRO A 162 11.36 10.06 23.42
N GLU A 163 10.67 10.42 24.51
CA GLU A 163 9.67 9.56 25.18
C GLU A 163 8.28 9.60 24.52
N TYR A 164 8.04 10.51 23.58
CA TYR A 164 6.74 10.75 22.94
C TYR A 164 6.81 10.61 21.41
N LEU A 165 7.81 9.85 20.93
CA LEU A 165 7.98 9.61 19.51
C LEU A 165 6.86 8.73 18.95
N ILE A 166 6.23 9.20 17.88
CA ILE A 166 5.29 8.40 17.08
C ILE A 166 6.12 7.55 16.12
N THR A 167 6.10 6.23 16.32
CA THR A 167 6.88 5.28 15.51
C THR A 167 5.98 4.41 14.63
N ALA A 168 6.57 3.72 13.66
CA ALA A 168 5.85 2.77 12.81
C ALA A 168 5.32 1.54 13.57
N ASN A 169 5.76 1.32 14.81
CA ASN A 169 5.33 0.20 15.65
C ASN A 169 4.14 0.55 16.55
N SER A 170 3.69 1.81 16.55
CA SER A 170 2.59 2.29 17.37
C SER A 170 1.27 2.21 16.60
N TRP A 171 0.21 1.77 17.26
CA TRP A 171 -1.12 1.75 16.64
C TRP A 171 -1.80 3.11 16.77
N PRO A 172 -2.26 3.74 15.67
CA PRO A 172 -2.99 4.99 15.75
C PRO A 172 -4.48 4.78 16.10
N HIS A 173 -5.08 5.77 16.75
CA HIS A 173 -6.48 5.74 17.18
C HIS A 173 -7.47 5.47 16.03
N PHE A 174 -7.22 5.98 14.82
CA PHE A 174 -8.17 5.83 13.70
C PHE A 174 -8.42 4.38 13.27
N LEU A 175 -7.57 3.43 13.68
CA LEU A 175 -7.79 2.02 13.39
C LEU A 175 -8.91 1.44 14.26
N TYR A 176 -9.13 1.98 15.45
CA TYR A 176 -10.04 1.41 16.43
C TYR A 176 -11.44 2.01 16.34
N LYS A 177 -12.44 1.18 16.63
CA LYS A 177 -13.84 1.61 16.78
C LYS A 177 -13.92 2.76 17.78
N ASP A 178 -14.53 3.87 17.35
CA ASP A 178 -14.66 5.11 18.14
C ASP A 178 -13.33 5.66 18.68
N GLY A 179 -12.19 5.24 18.11
CA GLY A 179 -10.86 5.58 18.60
C GLY A 179 -10.48 4.92 19.93
N LYS A 180 -11.17 3.86 20.37
CA LYS A 180 -10.96 3.27 21.70
C LYS A 180 -10.13 2.00 21.64
N TYR A 181 -9.02 2.01 22.37
CA TYR A 181 -8.12 0.88 22.55
C TYR A 181 -8.28 0.26 23.94
N ASP A 182 -8.41 -1.06 24.01
CA ASP A 182 -8.36 -1.82 25.26
C ASP A 182 -7.04 -2.62 25.34
N PRO A 183 -6.11 -2.30 26.25
CA PRO A 183 -4.88 -3.06 26.41
C PRO A 183 -5.11 -4.51 26.89
N ALA A 184 -6.25 -4.80 27.54
CA ALA A 184 -6.61 -6.17 27.91
C ALA A 184 -7.12 -6.98 26.70
N HIS A 185 -7.72 -6.30 25.72
CA HIS A 185 -8.22 -6.90 24.48
C HIS A 185 -7.77 -6.11 23.23
N PRO A 186 -6.47 -6.13 22.86
CA PRO A 186 -5.92 -5.27 21.80
C PRO A 186 -6.53 -5.46 20.40
N ALA A 187 -7.17 -6.60 20.13
CA ALA A 187 -7.83 -6.85 18.86
C ALA A 187 -9.26 -6.30 18.81
N GLU A 188 -9.85 -5.94 19.96
CA GLU A 188 -11.21 -5.42 20.03
C GLU A 188 -11.30 -4.07 19.32
N GLY A 189 -12.25 -3.96 18.39
CA GLY A 189 -12.46 -2.74 17.61
C GLY A 189 -11.37 -2.43 16.57
N LEU A 190 -10.32 -3.24 16.45
CA LEU A 190 -9.26 -3.03 15.46
C LEU A 190 -9.81 -3.12 14.01
N PHE A 191 -9.38 -2.17 13.17
CA PHE A 191 -9.88 -1.93 11.80
C PHE A 191 -11.38 -1.57 11.68
N GLN A 192 -11.99 -1.07 12.76
CA GLN A 192 -13.39 -0.64 12.79
C GLN A 192 -13.57 0.87 13.01
N GLY A 193 -12.48 1.64 12.93
CA GLY A 193 -12.56 3.09 13.07
C GLY A 193 -13.35 3.75 11.95
N SER A 194 -14.03 4.85 12.27
CA SER A 194 -15.00 5.50 11.38
C SER A 194 -14.41 5.98 10.07
N LEU A 195 -13.11 6.31 10.02
CA LEU A 195 -12.39 6.69 8.79
C LEU A 195 -12.07 5.50 7.88
N LEU A 196 -12.07 4.27 8.40
CA LEU A 196 -11.79 3.05 7.63
C LEU A 196 -13.06 2.45 7.00
N VAL A 197 -14.20 2.63 7.65
CA VAL A 197 -15.50 2.06 7.25
C VAL A 197 -16.41 3.08 6.55
N LYS A 198 -15.83 4.15 6.00
CA LYS A 198 -16.54 5.21 5.26
C LYS A 198 -17.14 4.73 3.94
#